data_AF-A0A257LTG1-F1
#
_entry.id   AF-A0A257LTG1-F1
#
_cell.length_a   1.000
_cell.length_b   1.000
_cell.length_c   1.000
_cell.angle_alpha   90.00
_cell.angle_beta   90.00
_cell.angle_gamma   90.00
#
_symmetry.space_group_name_H-M   'P 1'
#
loop_
_entity.id
_entity.type
_entity.pdbx_description
1 polymer ?
#
loop_
_entity_poly.entity_id
_entity_poly.type
_entity_poly.pdbx_seq_one_letter_code
_entity_poly.pdbx_strand_id
1 'polypeptide(L)'
;MVARGATVPSGYVGGWALKHPELFPVEINRAPYEMLIRVPGIGRVGARRILEYRKVHRFRYPEELRTLGINAKRALNFITIDGKSYFTPRLIAYSL
;
A
#
# COMPACT_ATOMS: atom_id res chain seq x y z
N MET A 1 -14.61 -5.18 10.05
CA MET A 1 -14.16 -6.26 9.14
C MET A 1 -12.70 -6.02 8.79
N VAL A 2 -11.77 -6.60 9.55
CA VAL A 2 -10.33 -6.60 9.22
C VAL A 2 -10.08 -7.86 8.41
N ALA A 3 -9.64 -7.70 7.16
CA ALA A 3 -9.31 -8.81 6.27
C ALA A 3 -8.12 -9.59 6.83
N ARG A 4 -8.41 -10.63 7.62
CA ARG A 4 -7.43 -11.64 8.01
C ARG A 4 -7.15 -12.51 6.78
N GLY A 5 -5.89 -12.56 6.35
CA GLY A 5 -5.41 -13.56 5.38
C GLY A 5 -5.36 -13.12 3.92
N ALA A 6 -4.99 -11.87 3.62
CA ALA A 6 -4.64 -11.51 2.24
C ALA A 6 -3.28 -12.14 1.87
N THR A 7 -3.31 -13.30 1.22
CA THR A 7 -2.13 -13.96 0.65
C THR A 7 -1.48 -13.04 -0.37
N VAL A 8 -0.24 -12.65 -0.10
CA VAL A 8 0.55 -11.76 -0.97
C VAL A 8 0.99 -12.52 -2.22
N PRO A 9 0.73 -12.02 -3.46
CA PRO A 9 1.06 -12.75 -4.68
C PRO A 9 2.57 -13.06 -4.82
N SER A 10 2.89 -14.26 -5.30
CA SER A 10 4.24 -14.85 -5.39
C SER A 10 5.28 -14.03 -6.21
N GLY A 11 4.86 -13.02 -6.98
CA GLY A 11 5.75 -12.21 -7.83
C GLY A 11 6.39 -10.97 -7.18
N TYR A 12 6.28 -10.78 -5.86
CA TYR A 12 6.78 -9.57 -5.18
C TYR A 12 8.25 -9.68 -4.77
N VAL A 13 9.16 -9.10 -5.56
CA VAL A 13 10.57 -8.94 -5.18
C VAL A 13 10.69 -7.75 -4.21
N GLY A 14 10.56 -8.03 -2.91
CA GLY A 14 10.58 -7.03 -1.84
C GLY A 14 10.45 -7.68 -0.46
N GLY A 15 11.54 -8.29 0.01
CA GLY A 15 11.50 -9.31 1.07
C GLY A 15 11.07 -8.85 2.47
N TRP A 16 10.99 -7.55 2.78
CA TRP A 16 10.62 -7.13 4.15
C TRP A 16 9.10 -7.20 4.37
N ALA A 17 8.30 -6.65 3.46
CA ALA A 17 6.84 -6.66 3.60
C ALA A 17 6.26 -8.08 3.56
N LEU A 18 6.87 -8.97 2.76
CA LEU A 18 6.50 -10.37 2.71
C LEU A 18 6.87 -11.16 3.96
N LYS A 19 7.93 -10.76 4.68
CA LYS A 19 8.37 -11.40 5.93
C LYS A 19 7.60 -10.91 7.15
N HIS A 20 6.89 -9.78 7.03
CA HIS A 20 6.13 -9.16 8.11
C HIS A 20 4.68 -8.85 7.69
N PRO A 21 3.90 -9.84 7.21
CA PRO A 21 2.52 -9.62 6.75
C PRO A 21 1.59 -9.07 7.84
N GLU A 22 1.90 -9.30 9.12
CA GLU A 22 1.17 -8.80 10.29
C GLU A 22 1.15 -7.27 10.39
N LEU A 23 2.09 -6.58 9.73
CA LEU A 23 2.19 -5.13 9.73
C LEU A 23 1.41 -4.48 8.59
N PHE A 24 0.74 -5.28 7.74
CA PHE A 24 -0.01 -4.83 6.58
C PHE A 24 -1.48 -5.26 6.67
N PRO A 25 -2.41 -4.53 6.03
CA PRO A 25 -2.19 -3.33 5.23
C PRO A 25 -1.92 -2.08 6.09
N VAL A 26 -1.15 -1.15 5.54
CA VAL A 26 -0.78 0.11 6.17
C VAL A 26 -1.77 1.22 5.78
N GLU A 27 -2.44 1.84 6.75
CA GLU A 27 -3.37 2.95 6.46
C GLU A 27 -2.62 4.21 6.03
N ILE A 28 -2.75 4.60 4.76
CA ILE A 28 -1.96 5.68 4.17
C ILE A 28 -2.38 7.07 4.63
N ASN A 29 -3.49 7.24 5.36
CA ASN A 29 -3.81 8.53 5.99
C ASN A 29 -3.24 8.66 7.41
N ARG A 30 -2.72 7.58 8.02
CA ARG A 30 -2.31 7.57 9.43
C ARG A 30 -0.89 7.08 9.68
N ALA A 31 -0.36 6.21 8.81
CA ALA A 31 0.88 5.50 9.08
C ALA A 31 2.10 6.43 9.21
N PRO A 32 3.00 6.19 10.17
CA PRO A 32 4.21 6.99 10.34
C PRO A 32 5.20 6.78 9.18
N TYR A 33 6.18 7.67 9.06
CA TYR A 33 7.18 7.65 7.99
C TYR A 33 7.88 6.30 7.84
N GLU A 34 8.25 5.72 8.98
CA GLU A 34 9.00 4.47 9.11
C GLU A 34 8.22 3.30 8.54
N MET A 35 6.89 3.32 8.64
CA MET A 35 6.02 2.31 8.04
C MET A 35 5.83 2.56 6.54
N LEU A 36 5.68 3.81 6.13
CA LEU A 36 5.48 4.15 4.72
C LEU A 36 6.66 3.70 3.84
N ILE A 37 7.90 3.87 4.29
CA ILE A 37 9.08 3.44 3.51
C ILE A 37 9.22 1.91 3.39
N ARG A 38 8.45 1.14 4.17
CA ARG A 38 8.42 -0.33 4.11
C ARG A 38 7.40 -0.85 3.10
N VAL A 39 6.46 -0.01 2.67
CA VAL A 39 5.45 -0.35 1.67
C VAL A 39 6.12 -0.46 0.30
N PRO A 40 6.05 -1.62 -0.37
CA PRO A 40 6.55 -1.77 -1.73
C PRO A 40 5.95 -0.73 -2.69
N GLY A 41 6.80 0.03 -3.37
CA GLY A 41 6.37 1.13 -4.27
C GLY A 41 6.36 2.51 -3.61
N ILE A 42 6.58 2.62 -2.29
CA ILE A 42 6.76 3.89 -1.57
C ILE A 42 8.23 3.99 -1.10
N GLY A 43 9.00 4.87 -1.73
CA GLY A 43 10.36 5.21 -1.29
C GLY A 43 10.39 6.37 -0.29
N ARG A 44 11.59 6.74 0.20
CA ARG A 44 11.82 7.86 1.14
C ARG A 44 11.16 9.17 0.68
N VAL A 45 11.33 9.52 -0.60
CA VAL A 45 10.73 10.73 -1.19
C VAL A 45 9.21 10.64 -1.22
N GLY A 46 8.65 9.51 -1.66
CA GLY A 46 7.21 9.27 -1.68
C GLY A 46 6.59 9.32 -0.28
N ALA A 47 7.26 8.74 0.72
CA ALA A 47 6.83 8.78 2.11
C ALA A 47 6.79 10.21 2.67
N ARG A 48 7.80 11.05 2.38
CA ARG A 48 7.77 12.47 2.75
C ARG A 48 6.63 13.21 2.07
N ARG A 49 6.43 12.98 0.77
CA ARG A 49 5.32 13.59 0.01
C ARG A 49 3.96 13.21 0.56
N ILE A 50 3.77 11.97 0.99
CA ILE A 50 2.54 11.53 1.67
C ILE A 50 2.32 12.34 2.95
N LEU A 51 3.36 12.50 3.79
CA LEU A 51 3.24 13.25 5.03
C LEU A 51 2.89 14.72 4.78
N GLU A 52 3.54 15.36 3.80
CA GLU A 52 3.19 16.73 3.41
C GLU A 52 1.78 16.82 2.85
N TYR A 53 1.38 15.87 2.00
CA TYR A 53 0.05 15.82 1.43
C TYR A 53 -1.03 15.73 2.51
N ARG A 54 -0.83 14.88 3.53
CA ARG A 54 -1.78 14.69 4.65
C ARG A 54 -2.04 15.94 5.48
N LYS A 55 -1.13 16.91 5.48
CA LYS A 55 -1.30 18.17 6.23
C LYS A 55 -2.43 19.03 5.67
N VAL A 56 -2.67 18.92 4.35
CA VAL A 56 -3.58 19.80 3.61
C VAL A 56 -4.71 19.03 2.92
N HIS A 57 -4.48 17.77 2.58
CA HIS A 57 -5.41 16.92 1.85
C HIS A 57 -5.48 15.54 2.49
N ARG A 58 -6.61 14.85 2.31
CA ARG A 58 -6.78 13.46 2.74
C ARG A 58 -6.86 12.59 1.51
N PHE A 59 -6.07 11.51 1.44
CA PHE A 59 -6.20 10.55 0.36
C PHE A 59 -7.60 9.91 0.42
N ARG A 60 -8.31 9.95 -0.70
CA ARG A 60 -9.61 9.30 -0.91
C ARG A 60 -9.55 8.25 -2.00
N TYR A 61 -8.63 8.40 -2.95
CA TYR A 61 -8.54 7.60 -4.16
C TYR A 61 -7.09 7.20 -4.51
N PRO A 62 -6.88 6.00 -5.07
CA PRO A 62 -5.56 5.51 -5.47
C PRO A 62 -4.77 6.38 -6.45
N GLU A 63 -5.45 7.09 -7.34
CA GLU A 63 -4.86 7.95 -8.36
C GLU A 63 -4.04 9.10 -7.77
N GLU A 64 -4.40 9.57 -6.57
CA GLU A 64 -3.66 10.61 -5.84
C GLU A 64 -2.24 10.15 -5.48
N LEU A 65 -1.97 8.84 -5.41
CA LEU A 65 -0.60 8.35 -5.20
C LEU A 65 0.28 8.60 -6.42
N ARG A 66 -0.29 8.53 -7.63
CA ARG A 66 0.47 8.74 -8.87
C ARG A 66 0.92 10.19 -9.00
N THR A 67 0.10 11.15 -8.57
CA THR A 67 0.47 12.58 -8.59
C THR A 67 1.66 12.87 -7.69
N LEU A 68 1.89 12.06 -6.66
CA LEU A 68 3.06 12.15 -5.77
C LEU A 68 4.28 11.36 -6.28
N GLY A 69 4.18 10.72 -7.45
CA GLY A 69 5.25 9.89 -8.02
C GLY A 69 5.40 8.52 -7.34
N ILE A 70 4.37 8.04 -6.66
CA ILE A 70 4.37 6.72 -6.00
C ILE A 70 3.93 5.65 -7.00
N ASN A 71 4.57 4.48 -6.96
CA ASN A 71 4.15 3.34 -7.76
C ASN A 71 2.89 2.71 -7.15
N ALA A 72 1.73 3.27 -7.51
CA ALA A 72 0.44 2.85 -6.99
C ALA A 72 0.17 1.35 -7.23
N LYS A 73 0.56 0.81 -8.40
CA LYS A 73 0.35 -0.61 -8.73
C LYS A 73 1.00 -1.54 -7.70
N ARG A 74 2.19 -1.19 -7.19
CA ARG A 74 2.84 -1.97 -6.13
C ARG A 74 2.24 -1.66 -4.75
N ALA A 75 2.08 -0.38 -4.43
CA ALA A 75 1.67 0.08 -3.10
C ALA A 75 0.25 -0.37 -2.70
N LEU A 76 -0.71 -0.36 -3.63
CA LEU A 76 -2.13 -0.66 -3.36
C LEU A 76 -2.39 -2.06 -2.80
N ASN A 77 -1.45 -2.99 -2.96
CA ASN A 77 -1.56 -4.33 -2.39
C ASN A 77 -1.19 -4.39 -0.90
N PHE A 78 -0.62 -3.31 -0.36
CA PHE A 78 -0.07 -3.23 0.99
C PHE A 78 -0.63 -2.07 1.80
N ILE A 79 -1.54 -1.27 1.25
CA ILE A 79 -2.10 -0.10 1.94
C ILE A 79 -3.62 -0.12 1.94
N THR A 80 -4.19 0.60 2.90
CA THR A 80 -5.58 1.06 2.82
C THR A 80 -5.64 2.57 2.64
N ILE A 81 -6.74 3.03 2.06
CA ILE A 81 -7.12 4.44 2.03
C ILE A 81 -8.49 4.53 2.71
N ASP A 82 -8.55 5.16 3.88
CA ASP A 82 -9.79 5.25 4.68
C ASP A 82 -10.40 3.86 4.96
N GLY A 83 -9.55 2.88 5.28
CA GLY A 83 -9.96 1.50 5.54
C GLY A 83 -10.35 0.71 4.28
N LYS A 84 -10.34 1.32 3.09
CA LYS A 84 -10.58 0.62 1.82
C LYS A 84 -9.29 -0.03 1.33
N SER A 85 -9.33 -1.34 1.10
CA SER A 85 -8.26 -2.08 0.43
C SER A 85 -8.47 -2.05 -1.08
N TYR A 86 -7.39 -1.82 -1.82
CA TYR A 86 -7.37 -1.81 -3.28
C TYR A 86 -6.56 -2.99 -3.84
N PHE A 87 -6.32 -4.00 -3.00
CA PHE A 87 -5.74 -5.25 -3.41
C PHE A 87 -6.56 -5.82 -4.57
N THR A 88 -5.92 -5.86 -5.75
CA THR A 88 -6.51 -6.53 -6.91
C THR A 88 -5.90 -7.91 -6.94
N PRO A 89 -6.65 -8.98 -6.59
CA PRO A 89 -6.17 -10.34 -6.84
C PRO A 89 -6.07 -10.53 -8.35
N ARG A 90 -4.89 -10.29 -8.93
CA ARG A 90 -4.61 -10.81 -10.27
C ARG A 90 -4.46 -12.32 -10.14
N LEU A 91 -5.52 -13.02 -10.53
CA LEU A 91 -5.55 -14.40 -11.02
C LEU A 91 -5.32 -15.52 -9.99
N ILE A 92 -6.43 -15.98 -9.38
CA ILE A 92 -6.71 -17.41 -9.19
C ILE A 92 -7.97 -17.82 -10.00
N ALA A 93 -8.29 -17.07 -11.07
CA ALA A 93 -9.46 -17.31 -11.92
C ALA A 93 -9.11 -18.01 -13.25
N TYR A 94 -8.01 -18.77 -13.29
CA TYR A 94 -7.69 -19.68 -14.41
C TYR A 94 -7.33 -21.06 -13.85
N SER A 95 -8.35 -21.76 -13.38
CA SER A 95 -8.36 -23.21 -13.26
C SER A 95 -9.78 -23.65 -12.92
N LEU A 96 -10.66 -23.53 -13.92
CA LEU A 96 -11.83 -24.37 -14.15
C LEU A 96 -11.95 -24.58 -15.66
#